data_AF-A0A067CQ68-F1
#
_entry.id   AF-A0A067CQ68-F1
#
_cell.length_a   1.000
_cell.length_b   1.000
_cell.length_c   1.000
_cell.angle_alpha   90.00
_cell.angle_beta   90.00
_cell.angle_gamma   90.00
#
_symmetry.space_group_name_H-M   'P 1'
#
loop_
_entity.id
_entity.type
_entity.pdbx_description
1 polymer ?
#
loop_
_entity_poly.entity_id
_entity_poly.type
_entity_poly.pdbx_seq_one_letter_code
_entity_poly.pdbx_strand_id
1 'polypeptide(L)'
;MRLSVLKAAHSATRDRLIATQTELRRLQREIALVECKTLPQVPQYRFGSSAEVTSPHEAYAAFQERTEATARFAAMQAVVAQLQQNQAALEKDHGELKMKVNRLSAALDRPIA
;
A
#
# COMPACT_ATOMS: atom_id res chain seq x y z
N MET A 1 21.25 7.20 18.72
CA MET A 1 20.12 6.26 18.57
C MET A 1 20.60 4.84 18.88
N ARG A 2 19.85 4.02 19.62
CA ARG A 2 20.26 2.66 20.04
C ARG A 2 19.82 1.60 19.01
N LEU A 3 20.59 0.50 18.84
CA LEU A 3 20.24 -0.60 17.92
C LEU A 3 18.86 -1.21 18.18
N SER A 4 18.46 -1.32 19.45
CA SER A 4 17.13 -1.81 19.84
C SER A 4 16.00 -0.91 19.34
N VAL A 5 16.22 0.40 19.31
CA VAL A 5 15.24 1.38 18.81
C VAL A 5 15.10 1.26 17.30
N LEU A 6 16.21 1.11 16.55
CA LEU A 6 16.16 0.87 15.11
C LEU A 6 15.45 -0.45 14.76
N LYS A 7 15.70 -1.51 15.53
CA LYS A 7 15.04 -2.80 15.34
C LYS A 7 13.52 -2.71 15.58
N ALA A 8 13.10 -2.01 16.64
CA ALA A 8 11.69 -1.77 16.91
C ALA A 8 11.04 -0.93 15.80
N ALA A 9 11.71 0.13 15.33
CA ALA A 9 11.22 0.96 14.22
C ALA A 9 11.11 0.19 12.88
N HIS A 10 12.06 -0.71 12.61
CA HIS A 10 12.03 -1.59 11.43
C HIS A 10 10.83 -2.54 11.49
N SER A 11 10.61 -3.20 12.62
CA SER A 11 9.46 -4.09 12.83
C SER A 11 8.13 -3.34 12.65
N ALA A 12 7.97 -2.19 13.32
CA ALA A 12 6.75 -1.39 13.22
C ALA A 12 6.47 -0.89 11.78
N THR A 13 7.51 -0.48 11.05
CA THR A 13 7.39 -0.07 9.65
C THR A 13 6.98 -1.24 8.76
N ARG A 14 7.56 -2.42 8.99
CA ARG A 14 7.21 -3.65 8.28
C ARG A 14 5.77 -4.08 8.54
N ASP A 15 5.31 -4.04 9.79
CA ASP A 15 3.95 -4.41 10.16
C ASP A 15 2.93 -3.47 9.48
N ARG A 16 3.22 -2.16 9.46
CA ARG A 16 2.43 -1.17 8.71
C ARG A 16 2.41 -1.47 7.23
N LEU A 17 3.55 -1.80 6.62
CA LEU A 17 3.63 -2.14 5.20
C LEU A 17 2.74 -3.35 4.87
N ILE A 18 2.77 -4.40 5.68
CA ILE A 18 1.92 -5.59 5.50
C ILE A 18 0.44 -5.22 5.60
N ALA A 19 0.06 -4.43 6.61
CA ALA A 19 -1.32 -3.97 6.79
C ALA A 19 -1.79 -3.14 5.58
N THR A 20 -1.00 -2.16 5.15
CA THR A 20 -1.31 -1.29 4.01
C THR A 20 -1.40 -2.09 2.70
N GLN A 21 -0.52 -3.06 2.47
CA GLN A 21 -0.60 -3.94 1.30
C GLN A 21 -1.86 -4.82 1.31
N THR A 22 -2.32 -5.23 2.50
CA THR A 22 -3.55 -6.01 2.65
C THR A 22 -4.78 -5.16 2.29
N GLU A 23 -4.84 -3.93 2.79
CA GLU A 23 -5.88 -2.96 2.43
C GLU A 23 -5.84 -2.61 0.93
N LEU A 24 -4.65 -2.49 0.34
CA LEU A 24 -4.50 -2.21 -1.08
C LEU A 24 -5.08 -3.35 -1.95
N ARG A 25 -4.87 -4.61 -1.56
CA ARG A 25 -5.50 -5.77 -2.24
C ARG A 25 -7.02 -5.79 -2.05
N ARG A 26 -7.51 -5.37 -0.87
CA ARG A 26 -8.94 -5.25 -0.61
C ARG A 26 -9.58 -4.20 -1.53
N LEU A 27 -9.01 -3.00 -1.57
CA LEU A 27 -9.45 -1.93 -2.46
C LEU A 27 -9.40 -2.34 -3.94
N GLN A 28 -8.37 -3.08 -4.35
CA GLN A 28 -8.27 -3.62 -5.71
C GLN A 28 -9.44 -4.56 -6.06
N ARG A 29 -9.88 -5.40 -5.12
CA ARG A 29 -11.06 -6.27 -5.30
C ARG A 29 -12.35 -5.47 -5.32
N GLU A 30 -12.48 -4.46 -4.45
CA GLU A 30 -13.66 -3.57 -4.44
C GLU A 30 -13.79 -2.82 -5.76
N ILE A 31 -12.70 -2.25 -6.29
CA ILE A 31 -12.69 -1.63 -7.63
C ILE A 31 -13.11 -2.63 -8.69
N ALA A 32 -12.54 -3.84 -8.71
CA ALA A 32 -12.91 -4.86 -9.69
C ALA A 32 -14.39 -5.25 -9.60
N LEU A 33 -14.97 -5.31 -8.40
CA LEU A 33 -16.40 -5.57 -8.19
C LEU A 33 -17.28 -4.44 -8.71
N VAL A 34 -16.89 -3.18 -8.46
CA VAL A 34 -17.57 -2.01 -9.02
C VAL A 34 -17.48 -2.04 -10.54
N GLU A 35 -16.30 -2.31 -11.11
CA GLU A 35 -16.10 -2.43 -12.55
C GLU A 35 -16.94 -3.54 -13.18
N CYS A 36 -17.11 -4.69 -12.51
CA CYS A 36 -18.02 -5.74 -12.96
C CYS A 36 -19.49 -5.29 -12.97
N LYS A 37 -19.91 -4.45 -12.03
CA LYS A 37 -21.27 -3.90 -11.96
C LYS A 37 -21.50 -2.75 -12.94
N THR A 38 -20.46 -1.95 -13.21
CA THR A 38 -20.50 -0.75 -14.06
C THR A 38 -19.95 -0.96 -15.46
N LEU A 39 -19.55 -2.18 -15.81
CA LEU A 39 -19.30 -2.55 -17.20
C LEU A 39 -20.49 -2.00 -17.99
N PRO A 40 -20.26 -1.30 -19.12
CA PRO A 40 -21.35 -1.05 -20.01
C PRO A 40 -21.86 -2.44 -20.38
N GLN A 41 -22.99 -2.84 -19.78
CA GLN A 41 -24.05 -3.29 -20.64
C GLN A 41 -24.19 -2.14 -21.61
N VAL A 42 -23.42 -2.20 -22.71
CA VAL A 42 -23.80 -1.57 -23.96
C VAL A 42 -25.28 -1.84 -23.99
N PRO A 43 -26.15 -0.82 -23.94
CA PRO A 43 -27.55 -1.08 -24.13
C PRO A 43 -27.59 -1.73 -25.49
N GLN A 44 -27.66 -3.07 -25.52
CA GLN A 44 -28.04 -3.78 -26.70
C GLN A 44 -29.48 -3.35 -26.80
N TYR A 45 -29.70 -2.23 -27.49
CA TYR A 45 -31.00 -1.82 -27.97
C TYR A 45 -31.43 -2.91 -28.96
N ARG A 46 -31.79 -4.08 -28.44
CA ARG A 46 -32.66 -5.00 -29.13
C ARG A 46 -34.02 -4.37 -29.00
N PHE A 47 -34.45 -3.70 -30.06
CA PHE A 47 -35.85 -3.35 -30.25
C PHE A 47 -36.68 -4.61 -29.95
N GLY A 48 -37.35 -4.65 -28.79
CA GLY A 48 -38.23 -5.74 -28.40
C GLY A 48 -37.92 -6.50 -27.11
N SER A 49 -36.86 -6.20 -26.35
CA SER A 49 -36.73 -6.76 -24.98
C SER A 49 -36.67 -5.67 -23.91
N SER A 50 -37.45 -5.86 -22.84
CA SER A 50 -37.37 -5.11 -21.59
C SER A 50 -35.98 -5.30 -20.96
N ALA A 51 -34.99 -4.54 -21.43
CA ALA A 51 -33.76 -4.33 -20.70
C ALA A 51 -34.04 -3.18 -19.73
N GLU A 52 -33.90 -3.44 -18.43
CA GLU A 52 -34.00 -2.42 -17.39
C GLU A 52 -32.99 -1.30 -17.70
N VAL A 53 -33.51 -0.17 -18.16
CA VAL A 53 -32.69 1.02 -18.41
C VAL A 53 -32.34 1.60 -17.04
N THR A 54 -31.12 1.33 -16.55
CA THR A 54 -30.57 2.03 -15.39
C THR A 54 -30.66 3.54 -15.64
N SER A 55 -31.22 4.27 -14.68
CA SER A 55 -31.45 5.70 -14.85
C SER A 55 -30.11 6.44 -15.03
N PRO A 56 -30.07 7.55 -15.79
CA PRO A 56 -28.85 8.36 -15.95
C PRO A 56 -28.24 8.81 -14.60
N HIS A 57 -29.09 8.98 -13.58
CA HIS A 57 -28.66 9.33 -12.23
C HIS A 57 -27.90 8.19 -11.53
N GLU A 58 -28.35 6.95 -11.67
CA GLU A 58 -27.67 5.76 -11.13
C GLU A 58 -26.34 5.49 -11.85
N ALA A 59 -26.30 5.70 -13.17
CA ALA A 59 -25.07 5.59 -13.94
C ALA A 59 -24.02 6.62 -13.51
N TYR A 60 -24.44 7.86 -13.24
CA TYR A 60 -23.56 8.91 -12.73
C TYR A 60 -23.06 8.61 -11.31
N ALA A 61 -23.93 8.12 -10.43
CA ALA A 61 -23.56 7.74 -9.06
C ALA A 61 -22.50 6.62 -9.07
N ALA A 62 -22.68 5.59 -9.89
CA ALA A 62 -21.74 4.48 -10.00
C ALA A 62 -20.39 4.90 -10.62
N PHE A 63 -20.40 5.87 -11.55
CA PHE A 63 -19.18 6.48 -12.08
C PHE A 63 -18.40 7.25 -11.00
N GLN A 64 -19.09 8.02 -10.16
CA GLN A 64 -18.46 8.75 -9.05
C GLN A 64 -17.83 7.78 -8.04
N GLU A 65 -18.54 6.73 -7.65
CA GLU A 65 -18.02 5.70 -6.74
C GLU A 65 -16.74 5.03 -7.29
N ARG A 66 -16.71 4.70 -8.58
CA ARG A 66 -15.52 4.15 -9.24
C ARG A 66 -14.35 5.13 -9.24
N THR A 67 -14.61 6.41 -9.51
CA THR A 67 -13.59 7.46 -9.55
C THR A 67 -12.97 7.67 -8.18
N GLU A 68 -13.80 7.72 -7.13
CA GLU A 68 -13.33 7.81 -5.74
C GLU A 68 -12.52 6.59 -5.32
N ALA A 69 -13.00 5.38 -5.61
CA ALA A 69 -12.29 4.15 -5.27
C ALA A 69 -10.90 4.10 -5.95
N THR A 70 -10.83 4.51 -7.21
CA THR A 70 -9.58 4.60 -7.98
C THR A 70 -8.62 5.63 -7.37
N ALA A 71 -9.12 6.80 -6.96
CA ALA A 71 -8.32 7.82 -6.29
C ALA A 71 -7.76 7.32 -4.94
N ARG A 72 -8.59 6.62 -4.14
CA ARG A 72 -8.15 6.00 -2.87
C ARG A 72 -7.07 4.94 -3.11
N PHE A 73 -7.20 4.15 -4.16
CA PHE A 73 -6.18 3.15 -4.53
C PHE A 73 -4.85 3.80 -4.93
N ALA A 74 -4.88 4.84 -5.76
CA ALA A 74 -3.68 5.59 -6.14
C ALA A 74 -3.00 6.25 -4.93
N ALA A 75 -3.77 6.85 -4.02
CA ALA A 75 -3.24 7.40 -2.78
C ALA A 75 -2.60 6.32 -1.89
N MET A 76 -3.23 5.14 -1.79
CA MET A 76 -2.70 4.02 -1.01
C MET A 76 -1.40 3.46 -1.61
N GLN A 77 -1.27 3.45 -2.94
CA GLN A 77 -0.01 3.08 -3.61
C GLN A 77 1.14 4.02 -3.23
N ALA A 78 0.88 5.33 -3.14
CA ALA A 78 1.88 6.29 -2.71
C ALA A 78 2.33 6.05 -1.26
N VAL A 79 1.40 5.69 -0.36
CA VAL A 79 1.73 5.32 1.02
C VAL A 79 2.62 4.07 1.07
N VAL A 80 2.31 3.04 0.27
CA VAL A 80 3.15 1.83 0.16
C VAL A 80 4.57 2.18 -0.29
N ALA A 81 4.70 3.01 -1.34
CA ALA A 81 6.00 3.44 -1.85
C ALA A 81 6.81 4.19 -0.78
N GLN A 82 6.16 5.09 -0.03
CA GLN A 82 6.80 5.82 1.06
C GLN A 82 7.26 4.88 2.20
N LEU A 83 6.42 3.90 2.58
CA LEU A 83 6.78 2.92 3.61
C LEU A 83 7.95 2.04 3.18
N GLN A 84 8.02 1.65 1.90
CA GLN A 84 9.16 0.90 1.35
C GLN A 84 10.46 1.71 1.41
N GLN A 85 10.41 3.01 1.06
CA GLN A 85 11.57 3.89 1.19
C GLN A 85 12.04 4.02 2.64
N ASN A 86 11.09 4.21 3.57
CA ASN A 86 11.39 4.30 4.99
C ASN A 86 12.01 3.00 5.53
N GLN A 87 11.52 1.84 5.08
CA GLN A 87 12.09 0.55 5.45
C GLN A 87 13.54 0.42 4.96
N ALA A 88 13.83 0.77 3.71
CA ALA A 88 15.18 0.71 3.16
C ALA A 88 16.16 1.64 3.90
N ALA A 89 15.70 2.85 4.28
CA ALA A 89 16.49 3.78 5.08
C ALA A 89 16.82 3.20 6.47
N LEU A 90 15.82 2.61 7.16
CA LEU A 90 16.01 1.98 8.46
C LEU A 90 16.97 0.77 8.40
N GLU A 91 16.92 -0.01 7.32
CA GLU A 91 17.84 -1.14 7.11
C GLU A 91 19.28 -0.66 6.94
N LYS A 92 19.50 0.43 6.19
CA LYS A 92 20.81 1.07 6.05
C LYS A 92 21.33 1.57 7.38
N ASP A 93 20.54 2.35 8.12
CA ASP A 93 20.93 2.90 9.43
C ASP A 93 21.25 1.80 10.44
N HIS A 94 20.47 0.71 10.43
CA HIS A 94 20.73 -0.46 11.26
C HIS A 94 22.08 -1.11 10.90
N GLY A 95 22.37 -1.30 9.61
CA GLY A 95 23.63 -1.85 9.13
C GLY A 95 24.84 -1.00 9.53
N GLU A 96 24.75 0.32 9.32
CA GLU A 96 25.82 1.26 9.71
C GLU A 96 26.08 1.25 11.21
N LEU A 97 25.02 1.28 12.03
CA LEU A 97 25.16 1.26 13.47
C LEU A 97 25.73 -0.07 13.97
N LYS A 98 25.32 -1.20 13.38
CA LYS A 98 25.86 -2.53 13.70
C LYS A 98 27.36 -2.59 13.39
N MET A 99 27.78 -2.06 12.24
CA MET A 99 29.21 -1.98 11.89
C MET A 99 30.00 -1.11 12.87
N LYS A 100 29.45 0.04 13.28
CA LYS A 100 30.09 0.91 14.30
C LYS A 100 30.24 0.20 15.64
N VAL A 101 29.20 -0.49 16.11
CA VAL A 101 29.24 -1.27 17.36
C VAL A 101 30.30 -2.36 17.28
N ASN A 102 30.33 -3.15 16.20
CA ASN A 102 31.33 -4.20 16.02
C ASN A 102 32.78 -3.65 16.02
N ARG A 103 33.01 -2.49 15.39
CA ARG A 103 34.33 -1.84 15.40
C ARG A 103 34.74 -1.39 16.79
N LEU A 104 33.80 -0.84 17.56
CA LEU A 104 34.06 -0.42 18.94
C LEU A 104 34.33 -1.62 19.84
N SER A 105 33.55 -2.71 19.73
CA SER A 105 33.82 -3.96 20.44
C SER A 105 35.20 -4.51 20.12
N ALA A 106 35.56 -4.59 18.83
CA ALA A 106 36.88 -5.06 18.40
C ALA A 106 38.04 -4.14 18.84
N ALA A 107 37.78 -2.86 19.12
CA ALA A 107 38.78 -1.94 19.67
C ALA A 107 38.96 -2.11 21.18
N LEU A 108 37.87 -2.45 21.91
CA LEU A 108 37.89 -2.72 23.34
C LEU A 108 38.49 -4.10 23.68
N ASP A 109 38.34 -5.08 22.78
CA ASP A 109 38.90 -6.42 22.94
C ASP A 109 40.41 -6.50 22.64
N ARG A 110 41.04 -5.39 22.22
CA ARG A 110 42.50 -5.36 22.03
C ARG A 110 43.18 -5.29 23.40
N PRO A 111 44.11 -6.22 23.72
CA PRO A 111 44.86 -6.13 24.96
C PRO A 111 45.65 -4.82 24.98
N ILE A 112 45.53 -4.09 26.09
CA ILE A 112 46.37 -2.93 26.38
C ILE A 112 47.78 -3.48 26.58
N ALA A 113 48.67 -3.20 25.63
CA ALA A 113 50.10 -3.53 25.70
C ALA A 113 50.84 -2.51 26.58
#